data_AF-A0A800AS52-F1
#
_entry.id   AF-A0A800AS52-F1
#
_cell.length_a   1.000
_cell.length_b   1.000
_cell.length_c   1.000
_cell.angle_alpha   90.00
_cell.angle_beta   90.00
_cell.angle_gamma   90.00
#
_symmetry.space_group_name_H-M   'P 1'
#
loop_
_entity.id
_entity.type
_entity.pdbx_description
1 polymer ?
#
loop_
_entity_poly.entity_id
_entity_poly.type
_entity_poly.pdbx_seq_one_letter_code
_entity_poly.pdbx_strand_id
1 'polypeptide(L)' 'MKKTISKELSIYFAIFFLLSLAIHHKEWILHPLDHLRALPHSQFGLFHPFIFSFGAYISVLIVRIFIKIIKKAINRVVK' A
#
# COMPACT_ATOMS: atom_id res chain seq x y z
N MET A 1 -16.31 3.77 -13.78
CA MET A 1 -14.88 4.14 -13.63
C MET A 1 -14.02 3.04 -14.22
N LYS A 2 -13.41 3.27 -15.38
CA LYS A 2 -12.44 2.35 -15.98
C LYS A 2 -11.30 2.20 -14.95
N LYS A 3 -11.13 1.02 -14.34
CA LYS A 3 -9.96 0.76 -13.49
C LYS A 3 -8.78 0.69 -14.43
N THR A 4 -7.95 1.72 -14.43
CA THR A 4 -6.70 1.71 -15.18
C THR A 4 -5.62 1.12 -14.28
N ILE A 5 -4.72 0.33 -14.86
CA ILE A 5 -3.55 -0.22 -14.16
C ILE A 5 -2.77 0.92 -13.48
N SER A 6 -2.65 2.07 -14.15
CA SER A 6 -2.01 3.28 -13.63
C SER A 6 -2.60 3.76 -12.30
N LYS A 7 -3.93 3.63 -12.09
CA LYS A 7 -4.58 4.04 -10.85
C LYS A 7 -4.27 3.08 -9.70
N GLU A 8 -4.22 1.77 -9.96
CA GLU A 8 -3.89 0.82 -8.91
C GLU A 8 -2.40 0.88 -8.57
N LEU A 9 -1.53 1.11 -9.56
CA LEU A 9 -0.10 1.41 -9.34
C LEU A 9 0.08 2.67 -8.50
N SER A 10 -0.64 3.75 -8.79
CA SER A 10 -0.50 4.98 -7.99
C SER A 10 -0.94 4.79 -6.54
N ILE A 11 -2.00 4.01 -6.28
CA ILE A 11 -2.41 3.65 -4.91
C ILE A 11 -1.35 2.81 -4.23
N TYR A 12 -0.81 1.79 -4.91
CA TYR A 12 0.23 0.93 -4.36
C TYR A 12 1.49 1.72 -4.00
N PHE A 13 1.99 2.58 -4.91
CA PHE A 13 3.16 3.41 -4.61
C PHE A 13 2.89 4.44 -3.52
N ALA A 14 1.69 5.03 -3.47
CA ALA A 14 1.31 5.91 -2.36
C ALA A 14 1.37 5.16 -1.01
N ILE A 15 0.82 3.95 -0.94
CA ILE A 15 0.90 3.10 0.25
C ILE A 15 2.36 2.78 0.59
N PHE A 16 3.18 2.42 -0.41
CA PHE A 16 4.59 2.12 -0.22
C PHE A 16 5.36 3.28 0.41
N PHE A 17 5.24 4.48 -0.16
CA PHE A 17 5.95 5.66 0.37
C PHE A 17 5.43 6.05 1.76
N LEU A 18 4.11 6.03 1.96
CA LEU A 18 3.52 6.32 3.27
C LEU A 18 3.96 5.33 4.33
N LEU A 19 3.95 4.04 4.04
CA LEU A 19 4.33 3.00 5.00
C LEU A 19 5.83 3.05 5.29
N SER A 20 6.66 3.22 4.25
CA SER A 20 8.11 3.38 4.39
C SER A 20 8.48 4.58 5.25
N LEU A 21 7.86 5.75 4.98
CA LEU A 21 8.10 6.95 5.78
C LEU A 21 7.52 6.81 7.19
N ALA A 22 6.31 6.29 7.36
CA ALA A 22 5.68 6.18 8.68
C ALA A 22 6.47 5.27 9.62
N ILE A 23 6.95 4.12 9.11
CA ILE A 23 7.68 3.13 9.92
C ILE A 23 9.14 3.52 10.09
N HIS A 24 9.83 3.93 9.02
CA HIS A 24 11.28 4.15 8.99
C HIS A 24 11.67 5.63 8.94
N HIS A 25 10.83 6.54 9.47
CA HIS A 25 11.09 7.99 9.40
C HIS A 25 12.47 8.38 9.95
N LYS A 26 12.90 7.77 11.07
CA LYS A 26 14.19 8.11 11.70
C LYS A 26 15.34 7.67 10.83
N GLU A 27 15.27 6.46 10.29
CA GLU A 27 16.27 5.86 9.43
C GLU A 27 16.39 6.64 8.12
N TRP A 28 15.27 7.07 7.54
CA TRP A 28 15.26 7.91 6.34
C TRP A 28 15.84 9.31 6.59
N ILE A 29 15.59 9.92 7.76
CA ILE A 29 16.06 11.28 8.06
C ILE A 29 17.53 11.28 8.50
N LEU A 30 17.92 10.35 9.36
CA LEU A 30 19.22 10.35 10.01
C LEU A 30 20.27 9.54 9.23
N HIS A 31 19.87 8.43 8.60
CA HIS A 31 20.79 7.46 8.00
C HIS A 31 20.26 6.85 6.68
N PRO A 32 19.86 7.66 5.68
CA PRO A 32 19.16 7.16 4.48
C PRO A 32 19.99 6.15 3.67
N LEU A 33 21.31 6.38 3.55
CA LEU A 33 22.19 5.48 2.81
C LEU A 33 22.40 4.16 3.54
N ASP A 34 22.51 4.19 4.87
CA ASP A 34 22.72 2.98 5.66
C ASP A 34 21.44 2.16 5.77
N HIS A 35 20.28 2.82 5.82
CA HIS A 35 18.99 2.15 5.72
C HIS A 35 18.87 1.34 4.42
N LEU A 36 19.23 1.93 3.27
CA LEU A 36 19.25 1.23 1.98
C LEU A 36 20.24 0.06 1.95
N ARG A 37 21.44 0.25 2.50
CA ARG A 37 22.47 -0.81 2.57
C ARG A 37 22.07 -1.96 3.51
N ALA A 38 21.27 -1.67 4.53
CA ALA A 38 20.77 -2.66 5.48
C ALA A 38 19.60 -3.50 4.92
N LEU A 39 18.93 -3.06 3.83
CA LEU A 39 17.76 -3.76 3.27
C LEU A 39 17.99 -5.26 3.00
N PRO A 40 19.10 -5.71 2.36
CA PRO A 40 19.35 -7.13 2.11
C PRO A 40 19.52 -7.95 3.40
N HIS A 41 19.95 -7.31 4.49
CA HIS A 41 20.21 -7.93 5.79
C HIS A 41 19.03 -7.87 6.76
N SER A 42 17.89 -7.31 6.32
CA SER A 42 16.67 -7.25 7.14
C SER A 42 16.10 -8.64 7.41
N GLN A 43 15.36 -8.79 8.53
CA GLN A 43 14.72 -10.04 8.94
C GLN A 43 13.82 -10.66 7.85
N PHE A 44 13.25 -9.83 6.98
CA PHE A 44 12.33 -10.23 5.92
C PHE A 44 12.96 -10.14 4.51
N GLY A 45 14.28 -9.91 4.43
CA GLY A 45 15.04 -9.81 3.20
C GLY A 45 14.76 -8.55 2.38
N LEU A 46 15.46 -8.39 1.26
CA LEU A 46 15.42 -7.19 0.40
C LEU A 46 14.01 -6.75 -0.03
N PHE A 47 13.10 -7.71 -0.24
CA PHE A 47 11.79 -7.44 -0.82
C PHE A 47 10.69 -7.09 0.19
N HIS A 48 10.99 -7.10 1.49
CA HIS A 48 10.00 -6.83 2.53
C HIS A 48 9.21 -5.53 2.35
N PRO A 49 9.78 -4.40 1.88
CA PRO A 49 9.01 -3.17 1.71
C PRO A 49 7.89 -3.35 0.69
N PHE A 50 8.15 -4.13 -0.38
CA PHE A 50 7.17 -4.43 -1.42
C PHE A 50 6.10 -5.42 -0.94
N ILE A 51 6.51 -6.44 -0.18
CA ILE A 51 5.59 -7.47 0.35
C ILE A 51 4.62 -6.84 1.36
N PHE A 52 5.12 -6.05 2.32
CA PHE A 52 4.27 -5.38 3.29
C PHE A 52 3.35 -4.33 2.64
N SER A 53 3.87 -3.55 1.69
CA SER A 53 3.05 -2.60 0.92
C SER A 53 1.97 -3.31 0.09
N PHE A 54 2.26 -4.50 -0.43
CA PHE A 54 1.28 -5.33 -1.13
C PHE A 54 0.20 -5.83 -0.18
N GLY A 55 0.57 -6.32 1.00
CA GLY A 55 -0.38 -6.67 2.05
C GLY A 55 -1.32 -5.52 2.39
N ALA A 56 -0.78 -4.32 2.65
CA ALA A 56 -1.56 -3.13 2.92
C ALA A 56 -2.46 -2.71 1.74
N TYR A 57 -1.97 -2.81 0.50
CA TYR A 57 -2.77 -2.58 -0.69
C TYR A 57 -3.95 -3.56 -0.79
N ILE A 58 -3.74 -4.84 -0.51
CA ILE A 58 -4.81 -5.84 -0.50
C ILE A 58 -5.87 -5.49 0.56
N SER A 59 -5.47 -5.05 1.76
CA SER A 59 -6.42 -4.58 2.79
C SER A 59 -7.27 -3.41 2.28
N VAL A 60 -6.66 -2.40 1.66
CA VAL A 60 -7.38 -1.25 1.06
C VAL A 60 -8.30 -1.70 -0.08
N LEU A 61 -7.85 -2.64 -0.91
CA LEU A 61 -8.64 -3.19 -2.00
C LEU A 61 -9.88 -3.92 -1.49
N ILE A 62 -9.77 -4.73 -0.44
CA ILE A 62 -10.88 -5.44 0.19
C ILE A 62 -11.94 -4.43 0.68
N VAL A 63 -11.53 -3.40 1.43
CA VAL A 63 -12.44 -2.35 1.91
C VAL A 63 -13.15 -1.66 0.74
N ARG A 64 -12.42 -1.31 -0.32
CA ARG A 64 -13.00 -0.69 -1.53
C ARG A 64 -14.01 -1.59 -2.22
N ILE A 65 -13.75 -2.90 -2.28
CA ILE A 65 -14.68 -3.88 -2.85
C ILE A 65 -15.94 -3.95 -1.99
N PHE A 66 -15.79 -4.06 -0.68
CA PHE A 66 -16.91 -4.12 0.26
C PHE A 66 -17.82 -2.89 0.17
N ILE A 67 -17.25 -1.68 0.20
CA ILE A 67 -18.00 -0.42 0.03
C ILE A 67 -18.76 -0.41 -1.30
N LYS A 68 -18.16 -0.90 -2.39
CA LYS A 68 -18.83 -0.97 -3.70
C LYS A 68 -20.01 -1.94 -3.70
N ILE A 69 -19.87 -3.09 -3.04
CA ILE A 69 -20.95 -4.08 -2.91
C ILE A 69 -22.12 -3.45 -2.16
N ILE A 70 -21.85 -2.81 -1.00
CA ILE A 70 -22.88 -2.13 -0.20
C ILE A 70 -23.58 -1.03 -1.01
N LYS A 71 -22.82 -0.13 -1.65
CA LYS A 71 -23.41 0.94 -2.47
C LYS A 71 -24.28 0.39 -3.60
N LYS A 72 -23.87 -0.70 -4.24
CA LYS A 72 -24.65 -1.37 -5.29
C LYS A 72 -25.94 -1.97 -4.73
N ALA A 73 -25.91 -2.55 -3.53
CA ALA A 73 -27.09 -3.09 -2.86
C ALA A 73 -28.09 -1.98 -2.54
N ILE A 74 -27.64 -0.87 -1.93
CA ILE A 74 -28.49 0.28 -1.59
C ILE A 74 -29.14 0.87 -2.85
N ASN A 75 -28.36 1.09 -3.91
CA ASN A 75 -28.88 1.66 -5.17
C ASN A 75 -29.92 0.78 -5.88
N ARG A 76 -30.01 -0.51 -5.56
CA ARG A 76 -31.04 -1.42 -6.08
C ARG A 76 -32.35 -1.35 -5.29
N VAL A 77 -32.30 -0.94 -4.03
CA VAL A 77 -33.46 -0.82 -3.15
C VAL A 77 -34.11 0.56 -3.29
N VAL A 78 -33.30 1.60 -3.52
CA VAL A 78 -33.77 3.00 -3.66
C VAL A 78 -34.27 3.30 -5.08
N LYS A 79 -33.99 2.43 -6.05
CA LYS A 79 -34.57 2.48 -7.40
C LYS A 79 -35.90 1.75 -7.43
#